data_AF-A0A382X1Q0-F1
#
_entry.id   AF-A0A382X1Q0-F1
#
_cell.length_a   1.000
_cell.length_b   1.000
_cell.length_c   1.000
_cell.angle_alpha   90.00
_cell.angle_beta   90.00
_cell.angle_gamma   90.00
#
_symmetry.space_group_name_H-M   'P 1'
#
loop_
_entity.id
_entity.type
_entity.pdbx_description
1 polymer ?
#
loop_
_entity_poly.entity_id
_entity_poly.type
_entity_poly.pdbx_seq_one_letter_code
_entity_poly.pdbx_strand_id
1 'polypeptide(L)'
;MKNIHDELSRCIIQMLFKEPFFNHLLSGIVRVVTEKIPTAAVSFSGNKTQLLVNEQFFIKDLRSQTNRVAVVKHEALHLLFKHLFRMDLEKYDRPLFNIAADLVVNQFIGSWKLPDSAVT
;
A
#
# COMPACT_ATOMS: atom_id res chain seq x y z
N MET A 1 15.47 -16.23 8.20
CA MET A 1 14.82 -15.40 7.16
C MET A 1 13.74 -14.57 7.84
N LYS A 2 13.54 -13.31 7.43
CA LYS A 2 12.43 -12.49 7.94
C LYS A 2 11.12 -13.04 7.39
N ASN A 3 10.15 -13.32 8.26
CA ASN A 3 8.81 -13.70 7.85
C ASN A 3 8.04 -12.44 7.41
N ILE A 4 7.45 -12.45 6.21
CA ILE A 4 6.70 -11.30 5.68
C ILE A 4 5.49 -10.90 6.53
N HIS A 5 4.76 -11.84 7.11
CA HIS A 5 3.60 -11.54 7.94
C HIS A 5 4.00 -10.80 9.22
N ASP A 6 5.14 -11.17 9.81
CA ASP A 6 5.70 -10.47 10.97
C ASP A 6 6.13 -9.05 10.59
N GLU A 7 6.80 -8.87 9.45
CA GLU A 7 7.24 -7.54 9.00
C GLU A 7 6.06 -6.62 8.63
N LEU A 8 5.01 -7.15 7.99
CA LEU A 8 3.77 -6.41 7.75
C LEU A 8 3.09 -6.02 9.06
N SER A 9 3.03 -6.94 10.02
CA SER A 9 2.46 -6.67 11.34
C SER A 9 3.25 -5.58 12.08
N ARG A 10 4.58 -5.62 12.02
CA ARG A 10 5.44 -4.55 12.57
C ARG A 10 5.18 -3.19 11.91
N CYS A 11 4.96 -3.14 10.60
CA CYS A 11 4.62 -1.88 9.93
C CYS A 11 3.31 -1.29 10.47
N ILE A 12 2.29 -2.14 10.63
CA ILE A 12 0.97 -1.73 11.10
C ILE A 12 0.99 -1.33 12.57
N ILE A 13 1.75 -2.05 13.41
CA ILE A 13 1.98 -1.66 14.81
C ILE A 13 2.72 -0.32 14.89
N GLN A 14 3.71 -0.05 14.03
CA GLN A 14 4.36 1.27 14.01
C GLN A 14 3.38 2.41 13.67
N MET A 15 2.46 2.17 12.74
CA MET A 15 1.39 3.13 12.44
C MET A 15 0.42 3.31 13.62
N LEU A 16 0.20 2.32 14.49
CA LEU A 16 -0.65 2.51 15.67
C LEU A 16 -0.13 3.67 16.54
N PHE A 17 1.18 3.76 16.72
CA PHE A 17 1.80 4.78 17.57
C PHE A 17 1.89 6.15 16.90
N LYS A 18 2.11 6.21 15.58
CA LYS A 18 2.33 7.49 14.87
C LYS A 18 1.09 8.02 14.16
N GLU A 19 0.29 7.13 13.60
CA GLU A 19 -0.84 7.46 12.72
C GLU A 19 -2.01 6.47 12.92
N PRO A 20 -2.65 6.48 14.10
CA PRO A 20 -3.61 5.46 14.53
C PRO A 20 -4.79 5.28 13.58
N PHE A 21 -5.17 6.33 12.84
CA PHE A 21 -6.18 6.26 11.78
C PHE A 21 -5.86 5.18 10.73
N PHE A 22 -4.63 5.18 10.18
CA PHE A 22 -4.24 4.19 9.16
C PHE A 22 -4.11 2.79 9.74
N ASN A 23 -3.68 2.67 11.00
CA ASN A 23 -3.70 1.38 11.69
C ASN A 23 -5.13 0.81 11.79
N HIS A 24 -6.09 1.63 12.21
CA HIS A 24 -7.49 1.21 12.31
C HIS A 24 -8.05 0.79 10.94
N LEU A 25 -7.82 1.61 9.90
CA LEU A 25 -8.20 1.29 8.53
C LEU A 25 -7.64 -0.06 8.08
N LEU A 26 -6.34 -0.29 8.27
CA LEU A 26 -5.64 -1.52 7.83
C LEU A 26 -5.93 -2.75 8.70
N SER A 27 -6.49 -2.56 9.89
CA SER A 27 -6.90 -3.68 10.76
C SER A 27 -8.12 -4.43 10.19
N GLY A 28 -8.95 -3.77 9.39
CA GLY A 28 -10.08 -4.39 8.68
C GLY A 28 -9.73 -4.97 7.30
N ILE A 29 -8.49 -4.81 6.82
CA ILE A 29 -8.08 -5.21 5.48
C ILE A 29 -7.41 -6.59 5.51
N VAL A 30 -7.85 -7.47 4.60
CA VAL A 30 -7.23 -8.78 4.42
C VAL A 30 -5.87 -8.61 3.74
N ARG A 31 -4.84 -9.28 4.26
CA ARG A 31 -3.48 -9.21 3.72
C ARG A 31 -3.18 -10.49 2.98
N VAL A 32 -2.75 -10.38 1.72
CA VAL A 32 -2.44 -11.52 0.87
C VAL A 32 -1.01 -11.38 0.37
N VAL A 33 -0.17 -12.33 0.73
CA VAL A 33 1.17 -12.44 0.15
C VAL A 33 1.04 -13.16 -1.18
N THR A 34 1.53 -12.56 -2.26
CA THR A 34 1.39 -13.13 -3.60
C THR A 34 2.49 -12.63 -4.55
N GLU A 35 2.91 -13.50 -5.47
CA GLU A 35 3.87 -13.16 -6.53
C GLU A 35 3.19 -12.67 -7.82
N LYS A 36 1.85 -12.60 -7.86
CA LYS A 36 1.08 -12.19 -9.04
C LYS A 36 1.25 -10.72 -9.42
N ILE A 37 1.73 -9.90 -8.48
CA ILE A 37 2.05 -8.49 -8.69
C ILE A 37 3.53 -8.27 -8.41
N PRO A 38 4.18 -7.27 -9.05
CA PRO A 38 5.60 -7.03 -8.86
C PRO A 38 5.92 -6.41 -7.49
N THR A 39 4.98 -5.67 -6.89
CA THR A 39 5.22 -4.82 -5.71
C THR A 39 4.17 -5.01 -4.62
N ALA A 40 3.38 -3.98 -4.30
CA ALA A 40 2.22 -4.01 -3.43
C ALA A 40 1.04 -3.34 -4.15
N ALA A 41 -0.18 -3.69 -3.79
CA ALA A 41 -1.38 -3.10 -4.37
C ALA A 41 -2.59 -3.31 -3.44
N VAL A 42 -3.61 -2.49 -3.61
CA VAL A 42 -4.96 -2.76 -3.08
C VAL A 42 -5.90 -3.22 -4.17
N SER A 43 -6.73 -4.22 -3.84
CA SER A 43 -7.71 -4.78 -4.77
C SER A 43 -8.99 -5.20 -4.06
N PHE A 44 -10.00 -5.56 -4.85
CA PHE A 44 -11.18 -6.27 -4.36
C PHE A 44 -11.08 -7.76 -4.64
N SER A 45 -11.58 -8.57 -3.70
CA SER A 45 -11.84 -9.99 -3.87
C SER A 45 -13.25 -10.28 -3.35
N GLY A 46 -14.22 -10.29 -4.25
CA GLY A 46 -15.65 -10.24 -3.88
C GLY A 46 -15.94 -8.95 -3.10
N ASN A 47 -16.57 -9.08 -1.94
CA ASN A 47 -16.93 -7.93 -1.08
C ASN A 47 -15.80 -7.51 -0.13
N LYS A 48 -14.60 -8.08 -0.24
CA LYS A 48 -13.47 -7.79 0.65
C LYS A 48 -12.44 -6.95 -0.08
N THR A 49 -12.00 -5.88 0.57
CA THR A 49 -10.79 -5.16 0.20
C THR A 49 -9.57 -5.92 0.70
N GLN A 50 -8.54 -6.03 -0.13
CA GLN A 50 -7.31 -6.74 0.20
C GLN A 50 -6.08 -5.88 -0.09
N LEU A 51 -5.07 -6.02 0.77
CA LEU A 51 -3.71 -5.55 0.54
C LEU A 51 -2.89 -6.73 0.01
N LEU A 52 -2.50 -6.66 -1.25
CA LEU A 52 -1.63 -7.61 -1.91
C LEU A 52 -0.18 -7.18 -1.71
N VAL A 53 0.71 -8.11 -1.36
CA VAL A 53 2.13 -7.82 -1.12
C VAL A 53 3.00 -8.90 -1.73
N ASN A 54 3.93 -8.52 -2.59
CA ASN A 54 4.99 -9.40 -3.09
C ASN A 54 6.13 -9.50 -2.07
N GLU A 55 6.48 -10.72 -1.67
CA GLU A 55 7.52 -10.97 -0.67
C GLU A 55 8.91 -10.58 -1.12
N GLN A 56 9.25 -10.89 -2.39
CA GLN A 56 10.53 -10.53 -2.98
C GLN A 56 10.73 -9.01 -2.90
N PHE A 57 9.74 -8.24 -3.34
CA PHE A 57 9.77 -6.78 -3.25
C PHE A 57 9.84 -6.29 -1.79
N PHE A 58 8.91 -6.74 -0.96
CA PHE A 58 8.73 -6.18 0.39
C PHE A 58 9.87 -6.51 1.36
N ILE A 59 10.46 -7.69 1.23
CA ILE A 59 11.54 -8.14 2.12
C ILE A 59 12.91 -7.80 1.56
N LYS A 60 13.16 -8.04 0.27
CA LYS A 60 14.50 -7.95 -0.30
C LYS A 60 14.78 -6.60 -0.96
N ASP A 61 13.79 -6.01 -1.64
CA ASP A 61 14.02 -4.76 -2.38
C ASP A 61 13.85 -3.52 -1.47
N LEU A 62 12.89 -3.55 -0.54
CA LEU A 62 12.69 -2.47 0.42
C LEU A 62 13.79 -2.47 1.50
N ARG A 63 14.71 -1.52 1.39
CA ARG A 63 15.96 -1.45 2.15
C ARG A 63 15.77 -1.10 3.63
N SER A 64 14.66 -0.46 4.00
CA SER A 64 14.45 0.04 5.37
C SER A 64 13.04 -0.19 5.87
N GLN A 65 12.89 -0.17 7.20
CA GLN A 65 11.57 -0.27 7.83
C GLN A 65 10.67 0.91 7.46
N THR A 66 11.23 2.11 7.32
CA THR A 66 10.48 3.29 6.89
C THR A 66 9.95 3.15 5.47
N ASN A 67 10.69 2.49 4.55
CA ASN A 67 10.17 2.17 3.21
C ASN A 67 8.98 1.22 3.27
N ARG A 68 9.05 0.19 4.10
CA ARG A 68 7.96 -0.77 4.27
C ARG A 68 6.70 -0.10 4.82
N VAL A 69 6.84 0.75 5.84
CA VAL A 69 5.70 1.50 6.38
C VAL A 69 5.15 2.49 5.35
N ALA A 70 6.02 3.18 4.60
CA ALA A 70 5.61 4.11 3.56
C ALA A 70 4.78 3.41 2.46
N VAL A 71 5.20 2.23 1.98
CA VAL A 71 4.46 1.45 0.99
C VAL A 71 3.12 0.98 1.53
N VAL A 72 3.05 0.46 2.76
CA VAL A 72 1.76 0.04 3.35
C VAL A 72 0.81 1.24 3.51
N LYS A 73 1.34 2.41 3.90
CA LYS A 73 0.56 3.64 4.00
C LYS A 73 0.11 4.15 2.63
N HIS A 74 0.96 4.09 1.61
CA HIS A 74 0.65 4.46 0.23
C HIS A 74 -0.60 3.68 -0.24
N GLU A 75 -0.60 2.36 -0.06
CA GLU A 75 -1.75 1.51 -0.37
C GLU A 75 -3.00 1.86 0.46
N ALA A 76 -2.84 2.16 1.75
CA ALA A 76 -3.95 2.62 2.59
C ALA A 76 -4.56 3.94 2.10
N LEU A 77 -3.74 4.84 1.55
CA LEU A 77 -4.18 6.12 1.00
C LEU A 77 -4.97 5.93 -0.31
N HIS A 78 -4.64 4.96 -1.16
CA HIS A 78 -5.47 4.62 -2.32
C HIS A 78 -6.89 4.22 -1.91
N LEU A 79 -7.04 3.51 -0.79
CA LEU A 79 -8.35 3.19 -0.21
C LEU A 79 -9.03 4.42 0.38
N LEU A 80 -8.30 5.22 1.14
CA LEU A 80 -8.83 6.44 1.77
C LEU A 80 -9.37 7.43 0.74
N PHE A 81 -8.62 7.68 -0.34
CA PHE A 81 -9.01 8.56 -1.44
C PHE A 81 -9.96 7.91 -2.44
N LYS A 82 -10.39 6.67 -2.14
CA LYS A 82 -11.37 5.93 -2.92
C LYS A 82 -10.98 5.74 -4.39
N HIS A 83 -9.68 5.72 -4.70
CA HIS A 83 -9.19 5.56 -6.07
C HIS A 83 -9.68 4.26 -6.69
N LEU A 84 -9.69 3.18 -5.90
CA LEU A 84 -10.19 1.87 -6.32
C LEU A 84 -11.72 1.82 -6.52
N PHE A 85 -12.48 2.75 -5.93
CA PHE A 85 -13.94 2.74 -5.89
C PHE A 85 -14.58 3.66 -6.95
N ARG A 86 -13.78 4.28 -7.82
CA ARG A 86 -14.30 5.16 -8.87
C ARG A 86 -15.05 4.32 -9.91
N MET A 87 -16.34 4.59 -10.07
CA MET A 87 -17.23 3.81 -10.95
C MET A 87 -17.04 4.12 -12.44
N ASP A 88 -16.35 5.21 -12.75
CA ASP A 88 -16.15 5.74 -14.10
C ASP A 88 -14.72 5.52 -14.60
N LEU A 89 -13.96 4.59 -14.00
CA LEU A 89 -12.56 4.40 -14.35
C LEU A 89 -12.33 4.07 -15.84
N GLU A 90 -13.32 3.47 -16.51
CA GLU A 90 -13.27 3.19 -17.95
C GLU A 90 -13.23 4.44 -18.84
N LYS A 91 -13.53 5.62 -18.28
CA LYS A 91 -13.45 6.89 -19.01
C LYS A 91 -12.04 7.48 -19.04
N TYR A 92 -11.12 6.95 -18.24
CA TYR A 92 -9.76 7.47 -18.14
C TYR A 92 -8.76 6.53 -18.81
N ASP A 93 -7.68 7.11 -19.33
CA ASP A 93 -6.45 6.38 -19.60
C ASP A 93 -5.95 5.79 -18.27
N ARG A 94 -5.90 4.46 -18.16
CA ARG A 94 -5.60 3.74 -16.92
C ARG A 94 -4.18 4.02 -16.41
N PRO A 95 -3.11 3.90 -17.23
CA PRO A 95 -1.77 4.35 -16.84
C PRO A 95 -1.73 5.79 -16.32
N LEU A 96 -2.34 6.75 -17.04
CA LEU A 96 -2.32 8.15 -16.63
C LEU A 96 -3.08 8.38 -15.31
N PHE A 97 -4.21 7.69 -15.13
CA PHE A 97 -4.97 7.74 -13.89
C PHE A 97 -4.15 7.23 -12.70
N ASN A 98 -3.44 6.12 -12.87
CA ASN A 98 -2.60 5.55 -11.81
C ASN A 98 -1.50 6.54 -11.42
N ILE A 99 -0.78 7.11 -12.38
CA ILE A 99 0.25 8.14 -12.12
C ILE A 99 -0.37 9.32 -11.36
N ALA A 100 -1.52 9.81 -11.79
CA ALA A 100 -2.20 10.94 -11.13
C ALA A 100 -2.63 10.59 -9.70
N ALA A 101 -3.14 9.38 -9.47
CA ALA A 101 -3.51 8.88 -8.16
C ALA A 101 -2.29 8.78 -7.23
N ASP A 102 -1.18 8.25 -7.73
CA ASP A 102 0.08 8.11 -6.99
C ASP A 102 0.68 9.47 -6.65
N LEU A 103 0.62 10.44 -7.57
CA LEU A 103 1.05 11.82 -7.29
C LEU A 103 0.27 12.41 -6.11
N VAL A 104 -1.05 12.21 -6.05
CA VAL A 104 -1.87 12.63 -4.91
C VAL A 104 -1.45 11.86 -3.65
N VAL A 105 -1.35 10.53 -3.70
CA VAL A 105 -1.00 9.69 -2.54
C VAL A 105 0.36 10.06 -1.96
N ASN A 106 1.37 10.25 -2.81
CA ASN A 106 2.74 10.51 -2.40
C ASN A 106 2.90 11.82 -1.62
N GLN A 107 2.01 12.79 -1.83
CA GLN A 107 1.96 14.03 -1.03
C GLN A 107 1.60 13.80 0.44
N PHE A 108 0.93 12.69 0.78
CA PHE A 108 0.42 12.41 2.13
C PHE A 108 1.20 11.34 2.89
N ILE A 109 2.35 10.88 2.39
CA ILE A 109 3.17 9.88 3.09
C ILE A 109 3.76 10.43 4.38
N GLY A 110 4.00 11.74 4.47
CA GLY A 110 4.47 12.40 5.69
C GLY A 110 5.92 12.05 6.01
N SER A 111 6.19 11.64 7.25
CA SER A 111 7.57 11.40 7.74
C SER A 111 8.19 10.08 7.29
N TRP A 112 7.43 9.22 6.62
CA TRP A 112 7.96 7.95 6.10
C TRP A 112 8.69 8.17 4.78
N LYS A 113 9.76 7.42 4.55
CA LYS A 113 10.55 7.53 3.33
C LYS A 113 10.02 6.53 2.32
N LEU A 114 9.41 7.00 1.23
CA LEU A 114 9.12 6.14 0.09
C LEU A 114 10.41 5.58 -0.52
N PRO A 115 10.40 4.37 -1.10
CA PRO A 115 11.48 3.93 -1.96
C PRO A 115 11.51 4.76 -3.24
N ASP A 116 12.68 4.93 -3.85
CA ASP A 116 12.84 5.71 -5.10
C ASP A 116 11.99 5.16 -6.26
N SER A 117 11.60 3.88 -6.17
CA SER A 117 10.75 3.19 -7.14
C SER A 117 9.25 3.41 -6.96
N ALA A 118 8.79 4.10 -5.90
CA ALA A 118 7.36 4.32 -5.63
C ALA A 118 6.77 5.56 -6.34
N VAL A 119 7.34 5.90 -7.50
CA VAL A 119 6.86 6.97 -8.38
C VAL A 119 6.60 6.34 -9.74
N THR A 120 5.55 5.53 -9.87
CA THR A 120 5.19 4.89 -11.14
C THR A 120 3.69 4.75 -11.30
#